data_AF-A0A9J6ETB3-F1
#
_entry.id   AF-A0A9J6ETB3-F1
#
_cell.length_a   1.000
_cell.length_b   1.000
_cell.length_c   1.000
_cell.angle_alpha   90.00
_cell.angle_beta   90.00
_cell.angle_gamma   90.00
#
_symmetry.space_group_name_H-M   'P 1'
#
loop_
_entity.id
_entity.type
_entity.pdbx_description
1 polymer ?
#
loop_
_entity_poly.entity_id
_entity_poly.type
_entity_poly.pdbx_seq_one_letter_code
_entity_poly.pdbx_strand_id
1 'polypeptide(L)'
;MDVEIILSIVAGFLTGMATAEAPCYKPRDRDGQCRHDPYRLPSVLFGTKTTYRHATGLHTKWAQQARVPGCRPLLLMIFMRHTTRFPSKKDLKKFERRLPELQSMILSASRANSASRFQGMFPGLLPSRFYQDEYFVRATSKNRTQDTAYAFLKAVLNRKGRQELEAPYVHGFRT
;
A
#
# COMPACT_ATOMS: atom_id res chain seq x y z
N MET A 1 -8.58 53.70 -3.50
CA MET A 1 -8.63 52.23 -3.51
C MET A 1 -9.01 51.80 -2.10
N ASP A 2 -10.27 51.43 -1.92
CA ASP A 2 -10.85 51.17 -0.60
C ASP A 2 -10.24 49.94 0.06
N VAL A 3 -9.96 50.06 1.36
CA VAL A 3 -9.37 48.99 2.19
C VAL A 3 -10.25 47.74 2.17
N GLU A 4 -11.57 47.89 2.05
CA GLU A 4 -12.50 46.78 1.91
C GLU A 4 -12.34 45.98 0.62
N ILE A 5 -11.97 46.64 -0.48
CA ILE A 5 -11.71 45.97 -1.76
C ILE A 5 -10.44 45.13 -1.65
N ILE A 6 -9.40 45.65 -1.01
CA ILE A 6 -8.14 44.92 -0.78
C ILE A 6 -8.39 43.71 0.14
N LEU A 7 -9.15 43.89 1.22
CA LEU A 7 -9.47 42.81 2.15
C LEU A 7 -10.26 41.68 1.45
N SER A 8 -11.20 42.04 0.58
CA SER A 8 -12.03 41.10 -0.17
C SER A 8 -11.20 40.29 -1.18
N ILE A 9 -10.27 40.94 -1.88
CA ILE A 9 -9.38 40.26 -2.84
C ILE A 9 -8.43 39.31 -2.10
N VAL A 10 -7.84 39.75 -0.98
CA VAL A 10 -6.91 38.91 -0.20
C VAL A 10 -7.65 37.73 0.42
N ALA A 11 -8.86 37.93 0.95
CA ALA A 11 -9.69 36.84 1.47
C ALA A 11 -10.09 35.86 0.37
N GLY A 12 -10.49 36.34 -0.81
CA GLY A 12 -10.80 35.50 -1.97
C GLY A 12 -9.61 34.67 -2.43
N PHE A 13 -8.42 35.27 -2.47
CA PHE A 13 -7.19 34.60 -2.88
C PHE A 13 -6.73 33.54 -1.85
N LEU A 14 -6.78 33.86 -0.56
CA LEU A 14 -6.46 32.93 0.52
C LEU A 14 -7.42 31.75 0.56
N THR A 15 -8.72 31.99 0.31
CA THR A 15 -9.73 30.93 0.27
C THR A 15 -9.53 30.02 -0.96
N GLY A 16 -9.22 30.60 -2.13
CA GLY A 16 -8.92 29.85 -3.35
C GLY A 16 -7.64 29.00 -3.25
N MET A 17 -6.64 29.46 -2.51
CA MET A 17 -5.42 28.69 -2.21
C MET A 17 -5.65 27.60 -1.16
N ALA A 18 -6.53 27.82 -0.18
CA ALA A 18 -6.87 26.83 0.85
C ALA A 18 -7.65 25.63 0.32
N THR A 19 -8.40 25.79 -0.79
CA THR A 19 -9.14 24.71 -1.46
C THR A 19 -8.36 24.03 -2.59
N ALA A 20 -7.13 24.48 -2.87
CA ALA A 20 -6.27 23.84 -3.85
C ALA A 20 -5.62 22.59 -3.25
N GLU A 21 -6.42 21.56 -2.99
CA GLU A 21 -5.90 20.21 -2.90
C GLU A 21 -5.24 19.89 -4.24
N ALA A 22 -3.91 19.83 -4.27
CA ALA A 22 -3.22 19.24 -5.40
C ALA A 22 -3.85 17.86 -5.62
N PRO A 23 -4.46 17.57 -6.79
CA PRO A 23 -5.21 16.34 -6.96
C PRO A 23 -4.23 15.18 -6.76
N CYS A 24 -4.36 14.51 -5.62
CA CYS A 24 -3.71 13.23 -5.39
C CYS A 24 -3.99 12.34 -6.60
N TYR A 25 -2.99 11.61 -7.07
CA TYR A 25 -3.15 10.64 -8.16
C TYR A 25 -4.37 9.78 -7.87
N LYS A 26 -5.46 10.00 -8.63
CA LYS A 26 -6.62 9.12 -8.66
C LYS A 26 -6.26 8.03 -9.65
N PRO A 27 -5.95 6.79 -9.21
CA PRO A 27 -5.86 5.68 -10.14
C PRO A 27 -7.16 5.62 -10.95
N ARG A 28 -7.07 5.13 -12.18
CA ARG A 28 -8.24 4.98 -13.05
C ARG A 28 -9.08 3.80 -12.52
N ASP A 29 -9.78 4.04 -11.41
CA ASP A 29 -10.64 3.07 -10.75
C ASP A 29 -11.86 2.83 -11.63
N ARG A 30 -11.86 1.71 -12.37
CA ARG A 30 -13.11 1.20 -12.94
C ARG A 30 -13.95 0.45 -11.90
N ASP A 31 -13.32 -0.16 -10.90
CA ASP A 31 -14.00 -1.09 -9.96
C ASP A 31 -13.55 -0.95 -8.48
N GLY A 32 -12.86 0.14 -8.10
CA GLY A 32 -12.32 0.32 -6.73
C GLY A 32 -11.19 -0.67 -6.36
N GLN A 33 -10.54 -1.27 -7.36
CA GLN A 33 -9.42 -2.16 -7.20
C GLN A 33 -8.16 -1.54 -7.81
N CYS A 34 -7.10 -1.41 -7.01
CA CYS A 34 -5.78 -1.02 -7.48
C CYS A 34 -5.23 -2.11 -8.42
N ARG A 35 -5.36 -1.92 -9.73
CA ARG A 35 -4.71 -2.77 -10.73
C ARG A 35 -3.38 -2.15 -11.17
N HIS A 36 -2.43 -3.03 -11.48
CA HIS A 36 -1.18 -2.63 -12.13
C HIS A 36 -1.53 -1.96 -13.47
N ASP A 37 -1.19 -0.67 -13.64
CA ASP A 37 -1.32 0.02 -14.92
C ASP A 37 -0.25 -0.52 -15.87
N PRO A 38 -0.60 -1.29 -16.92
CA PRO A 38 0.37 -1.89 -17.81
C PRO A 38 1.12 -0.84 -18.65
N TYR A 39 0.65 0.41 -18.68
CA TYR A 39 1.21 1.48 -19.50
C TYR A 39 2.11 2.45 -18.70
N ARG A 40 2.18 2.34 -17.37
CA ARG A 40 3.03 3.20 -16.54
C ARG A 40 3.81 2.41 -15.52
N LEU A 41 5.14 2.47 -15.63
CA LEU A 41 6.04 1.93 -14.62
C LEU A 41 5.82 2.67 -13.29
N PRO A 42 5.49 1.97 -12.20
CA PRO A 42 5.31 2.60 -10.88
C PRO A 42 6.54 3.40 -10.43
N SER A 43 7.74 3.03 -10.92
CA SER A 43 9.01 3.70 -10.66
C SER A 43 9.05 5.18 -11.06
N VAL A 44 8.16 5.64 -11.95
CA VAL A 44 8.10 7.06 -12.37
C VAL A 44 7.24 7.93 -11.43
N LEU A 45 6.45 7.32 -10.54
CA LEU A 45 5.47 8.00 -9.70
C LEU A 45 6.01 8.39 -8.31
N PHE A 46 7.31 8.20 -8.06
CA PHE A 46 7.93 8.48 -6.76
C PHE A 46 8.41 9.94 -6.60
N GLY A 47 8.02 10.84 -7.51
CA GLY A 47 8.35 12.26 -7.46
C GLY A 47 9.86 12.50 -7.36
N THR A 48 10.31 13.19 -6.30
CA THR A 48 11.75 13.46 -6.07
C THR A 48 12.59 12.22 -5.74
N LYS A 49 11.98 11.04 -5.60
CA LYS A 49 12.67 9.75 -5.40
C LYS A 49 12.72 8.91 -6.67
N THR A 50 12.11 9.37 -7.76
CA THR A 50 12.24 8.75 -9.09
C THR A 50 13.71 8.73 -9.50
N THR A 51 14.17 7.58 -10.01
CA THR A 51 15.58 7.43 -10.39
C THR A 51 15.96 8.36 -11.55
N TYR A 52 17.21 8.82 -11.56
CA TYR A 52 17.71 9.79 -12.55
C TYR A 52 17.47 9.32 -14.00
N ARG A 53 17.69 8.04 -14.29
CA ARG A 53 17.48 7.43 -15.61
C ARG A 53 16.04 7.57 -16.12
N HIS A 54 15.07 7.45 -15.21
CA HIS A 54 13.66 7.61 -15.55
C HIS A 54 13.29 9.09 -15.66
N ALA A 55 13.76 9.93 -14.74
CA ALA A 55 13.48 11.37 -14.72
C ALA A 55 14.04 12.12 -15.94
N THR A 56 15.19 11.69 -16.47
CA THR A 56 15.87 12.34 -17.60
C THR A 56 15.53 11.74 -18.96
N GLY A 57 14.67 10.72 -19.03
CA GLY A 57 14.36 10.05 -20.29
C GLY A 57 15.50 9.18 -20.85
N LEU A 58 16.67 9.15 -20.19
CA LEU A 58 17.84 8.32 -20.56
C LEU A 58 17.57 6.80 -20.56
N HIS A 59 16.40 6.36 -20.10
CA HIS A 59 15.97 4.97 -20.22
C HIS A 59 15.57 4.56 -21.65
N THR A 60 15.25 5.50 -22.54
CA THR A 60 14.59 5.21 -23.83
C THR A 60 15.45 5.27 -25.09
N LYS A 61 16.60 5.98 -25.10
CA LYS A 61 17.75 5.89 -26.03
C LYS A 61 18.70 7.08 -25.81
N TRP A 62 19.93 6.92 -26.31
CA TRP A 62 21.15 7.74 -26.18
C TRP A 62 20.93 9.25 -26.01
N ALA A 63 21.60 9.85 -25.02
CA ALA A 63 21.82 11.29 -24.97
C ALA A 63 22.39 11.73 -26.32
N GLN A 64 21.59 12.44 -27.11
CA GLN A 64 22.04 12.92 -28.41
C GLN A 64 23.22 13.85 -28.19
N GLN A 65 24.32 13.58 -28.89
CA GLN A 65 25.48 14.45 -28.85
C GLN A 65 25.09 15.78 -29.49
N ALA A 66 25.03 16.85 -28.68
CA ALA A 66 24.81 18.20 -29.19
C ALA A 66 26.06 18.63 -29.98
N ARG A 67 26.04 18.44 -31.31
CA ARG A 67 27.11 18.85 -32.21
C ARG A 67 26.64 20.02 -33.05
N VAL A 68 27.25 21.19 -32.83
CA VAL A 68 27.00 22.39 -33.62
C VAL A 68 28.18 22.56 -34.59
N PRO A 69 27.98 22.49 -35.93
CA PRO A 69 29.07 22.61 -36.90
C PRO A 69 29.86 23.91 -36.74
N GLY A 70 31.19 23.83 -36.84
CA GLY A 70 32.08 24.99 -36.68
C GLY A 70 32.26 25.48 -35.23
N CYS A 71 31.51 24.95 -34.27
CA CYS A 71 31.65 25.29 -32.86
C CYS A 71 32.45 24.21 -32.10
N ARG A 72 33.24 24.64 -31.11
CA ARG A 72 33.84 23.77 -30.10
C ARG A 72 33.38 24.21 -28.70
N PRO A 73 33.07 23.27 -27.79
CA PRO A 73 32.69 23.64 -26.43
C PRO A 73 33.86 24.32 -25.73
N LEU A 74 33.59 25.47 -25.09
CA LEU A 74 34.59 26.22 -24.31
C LEU A 74 34.44 25.98 -22.80
N LEU A 75 33.21 25.76 -22.32
CA LEU A 75 32.90 25.55 -20.91
C LEU A 75 31.71 24.59 -20.78
N LEU A 76 31.81 23.64 -19.85
CA LEU A 76 30.73 22.76 -19.45
C LEU A 76 30.48 22.95 -17.94
N MET A 77 29.30 23.44 -17.59
CA MET A 77 28.84 23.54 -16.21
C MET A 77 27.69 22.56 -15.99
N ILE A 78 27.82 21.71 -14.98
CA ILE A 78 26.79 20.71 -14.67
C ILE A 78 26.36 20.88 -13.21
N PHE A 79 25.06 21.13 -13.00
CA PHE A 79 24.44 21.15 -11.68
C PHE A 79 23.68 19.84 -11.49
N MET A 80 24.28 18.90 -10.77
CA MET A 80 23.67 17.60 -10.51
C MET A 80 23.19 17.49 -9.07
N ARG A 81 21.96 16.99 -8.90
CA ARG A 81 21.53 16.47 -7.60
C ARG A 81 22.27 15.16 -7.30
N HIS A 82 22.38 14.85 -6.02
CA HIS A 82 22.87 13.58 -5.52
C HIS A 82 21.99 12.43 -6.01
N THR A 83 22.62 11.29 -6.27
CA THR A 83 22.01 10.13 -6.91
C THR A 83 21.10 9.35 -5.96
N THR A 84 20.61 8.19 -6.41
CA THR A 84 19.85 7.25 -5.57
C THR A 84 20.66 6.91 -4.32
N ARG A 85 20.06 7.15 -3.15
CA ARG A 85 20.70 6.96 -1.84
C ARG A 85 19.83 6.11 -0.94
N PHE A 86 20.44 5.51 0.07
CA PHE A 86 19.70 4.88 1.15
C PHE A 86 18.77 5.89 1.84
N PRO A 87 17.62 5.43 2.37
CA PRO A 87 16.75 6.23 3.22
C PRO A 87 17.53 6.82 4.39
N SER A 88 17.12 8.00 4.86
CA SER A 88 17.76 8.62 6.02
C SER A 88 17.47 7.81 7.29
N LYS A 89 18.26 8.02 8.36
CA LYS A 89 17.98 7.41 9.68
C LYS A 89 16.54 7.66 10.15
N LYS A 90 15.97 8.84 9.84
CA LYS A 90 14.58 9.19 10.16
C LYS A 90 13.59 8.32 9.38
N ASP A 91 13.85 8.07 8.10
CA ASP A 91 13.02 7.21 7.26
C ASP A 91 13.10 5.75 7.72
N LEU A 92 14.29 5.26 8.07
CA LEU A 92 14.49 3.90 8.60
C LEU A 92 13.69 3.67 9.88
N LYS A 93 13.72 4.60 10.84
CA LYS A 93 12.88 4.54 12.06
C LYS A 93 11.38 4.54 11.75
N LYS A 94 10.95 5.17 10.66
CA LYS A 94 9.56 5.11 10.21
C LYS A 94 9.24 3.73 9.66
N PHE A 95 10.14 3.13 8.90
CA PHE A 95 9.99 1.79 8.33
C PHE A 95 9.97 0.71 9.40
N GLU A 96 10.83 0.78 10.41
CA GLU A 96 10.84 -0.15 11.55
C GLU A 96 9.47 -0.27 12.23
N ARG A 97 8.74 0.84 12.35
CA ARG A 97 7.39 0.85 12.93
C ARG A 97 6.31 0.40 11.95
N ARG A 98 6.40 0.84 10.69
CA ARG A 98 5.36 0.66 9.67
C ARG A 98 5.38 -0.69 8.97
N LEU A 99 6.55 -1.28 8.77
CA LEU A 99 6.68 -2.54 8.01
C LEU A 99 6.06 -3.73 8.74
N PRO A 100 6.23 -3.90 10.07
CA PRO A 100 5.55 -4.97 10.80
C PRO A 100 4.03 -4.82 10.79
N GLU A 101 3.52 -3.60 10.92
CA GLU A 101 2.08 -3.30 10.81
C GLU A 101 1.55 -3.67 9.42
N LEU A 102 2.24 -3.25 8.35
CA LEU A 102 1.85 -3.60 7.00
C LEU A 102 1.89 -5.12 6.77
N GLN A 103 2.90 -5.81 7.31
CA GLN A 103 3.00 -7.26 7.25
C GLN A 103 1.81 -7.93 7.93
N SER A 104 1.43 -7.47 9.14
CA SER A 104 0.29 -8.05 9.87
C SER A 104 -1.03 -7.80 9.16
N MET A 105 -1.21 -6.62 8.54
CA MET A 105 -2.36 -6.31 7.69
C MET A 105 -2.43 -7.24 6.46
N ILE A 106 -1.31 -7.49 5.77
CA ILE A 106 -1.27 -8.39 4.62
C ILE A 106 -1.62 -9.83 5.03
N LEU A 107 -1.02 -10.32 6.12
CA LEU A 107 -1.27 -11.67 6.62
C LEU A 107 -2.73 -11.86 7.06
N SER A 108 -3.29 -10.89 7.78
CA SER A 108 -4.69 -10.94 8.22
C SER A 108 -5.67 -10.90 7.04
N ALA A 109 -5.44 -10.03 6.05
CA ALA A 109 -6.25 -9.98 4.82
C ALA A 109 -6.18 -11.28 4.01
N SER A 110 -4.98 -11.87 3.88
CA SER A 110 -4.79 -13.16 3.19
C SER A 110 -5.56 -14.29 3.88
N ARG A 111 -5.50 -14.37 5.22
CA ARG A 111 -6.23 -15.36 6.02
C ARG A 111 -7.75 -15.23 5.84
N ALA A 112 -8.28 -14.01 5.83
CA ALA A 112 -9.70 -13.76 5.61
C ALA A 112 -10.15 -14.16 4.20
N ASN A 113 -9.33 -13.93 3.18
CA ASN A 113 -9.62 -14.38 1.81
C ASN A 113 -9.73 -15.91 1.72
N SER A 114 -8.83 -16.65 2.37
CA SER A 114 -8.92 -18.11 2.43
C SER A 114 -10.25 -18.59 3.03
N ALA A 115 -10.73 -17.95 4.10
CA ALA A 115 -12.03 -18.25 4.70
C ALA A 115 -13.20 -17.99 3.74
N SER A 116 -13.20 -16.84 3.05
CA SER A 116 -14.25 -16.52 2.07
C SER A 116 -14.31 -17.51 0.91
N ARG A 117 -13.15 -17.97 0.42
CA ARG A 117 -13.04 -18.98 -0.63
C ARG A 117 -13.56 -20.34 -0.17
N PHE A 118 -13.20 -20.76 1.05
CA PHE A 118 -13.70 -21.99 1.65
C PHE A 118 -15.23 -22.01 1.71
N GLN A 119 -15.83 -20.93 2.22
CA GLN A 119 -17.29 -20.81 2.29
C GLN A 119 -17.97 -20.80 0.91
N GLY A 120 -17.35 -20.16 -0.09
CA GLY A 120 -17.86 -20.15 -1.46
C GLY A 120 -17.75 -21.51 -2.15
N MET A 121 -16.72 -22.29 -1.83
CA MET A 121 -16.51 -23.63 -2.38
C MET A 121 -17.46 -24.66 -1.75
N PHE A 122 -17.82 -24.47 -0.48
CA PHE A 122 -18.63 -25.41 0.28
C PHE A 122 -19.84 -24.72 0.96
N PRO A 123 -20.80 -24.19 0.19
CA PRO A 123 -21.87 -23.34 0.74
C PRO A 123 -22.81 -24.06 1.71
N GLY A 124 -22.96 -25.37 1.58
CA GLY A 124 -23.81 -26.22 2.45
C GLY A 124 -23.05 -26.99 3.53
N LEU A 125 -21.71 -26.93 3.55
CA LEU A 125 -20.90 -27.72 4.49
C LEU A 125 -20.96 -27.16 5.91
N LEU A 126 -21.12 -25.84 6.04
CA LEU A 126 -21.20 -25.18 7.33
C LEU A 126 -22.63 -24.71 7.62
N PRO A 127 -23.30 -25.31 8.62
CA PRO A 127 -24.67 -24.98 8.99
C PRO A 127 -24.78 -23.54 9.49
N SER A 128 -26.02 -23.03 9.57
CA SER A 128 -26.27 -21.65 10.01
C SER A 128 -26.18 -21.43 11.51
N ARG A 129 -26.06 -22.51 12.28
CA ARG A 129 -25.76 -22.50 13.71
C ARG A 129 -24.55 -23.40 13.93
N PHE A 130 -23.64 -22.96 14.79
CA PHE A 130 -22.42 -23.68 15.10
C PHE A 130 -22.46 -24.12 16.57
N TYR A 131 -22.09 -25.37 16.81
CA TYR A 131 -21.81 -25.89 18.13
C TYR A 131 -20.32 -26.29 18.21
N GLN A 132 -19.66 -25.96 19.32
CA GLN A 132 -18.19 -26.08 19.45
C GLN A 132 -17.71 -27.54 19.45
N ASP A 133 -18.58 -28.48 19.78
CA ASP A 133 -18.36 -29.92 19.82
C ASP A 133 -18.48 -30.61 18.45
N GLU A 134 -19.08 -29.95 17.46
CA GLU A 134 -19.25 -30.49 16.11
C GLU A 134 -18.00 -30.35 15.23
N TYR A 135 -17.07 -29.44 15.56
CA TYR A 135 -15.94 -29.10 14.71
C TYR A 135 -14.62 -29.09 15.48
N PHE A 136 -13.63 -29.82 14.97
CA PHE A 136 -12.27 -29.79 15.49
C PHE A 136 -11.34 -29.03 14.53
N VAL A 137 -10.56 -28.10 15.07
CA VAL A 137 -9.55 -27.37 14.30
C VAL A 137 -8.19 -27.61 14.91
N ARG A 138 -7.28 -28.13 14.09
CA ARG A 138 -5.93 -28.48 14.53
C ARG A 138 -4.91 -27.53 13.90
N ALA A 139 -3.96 -27.09 14.70
CA ALA A 139 -2.80 -26.33 14.28
C ALA A 139 -1.55 -26.90 14.96
N THR A 140 -0.39 -26.72 14.34
CA THR A 140 0.88 -27.10 14.96
C THR A 140 1.23 -26.17 16.13
N SER A 141 2.19 -26.56 16.97
CA SER A 141 2.64 -25.79 18.15
C SER A 141 3.37 -24.47 17.84
N LYS A 142 3.45 -24.05 16.57
CA LYS A 142 4.08 -22.79 16.19
C LYS A 142 3.04 -21.66 16.24
N ASN A 143 3.36 -20.56 16.92
CA ASN A 143 2.47 -19.39 17.04
C ASN A 143 1.89 -18.94 15.70
N ARG A 144 2.74 -18.82 14.65
CA ARG A 144 2.28 -18.42 13.31
C ARG A 144 1.17 -19.31 12.74
N THR A 145 1.18 -20.60 13.06
CA THR A 145 0.19 -21.58 12.58
C THR A 145 -1.09 -21.49 13.39
N GLN A 146 -0.97 -21.33 14.71
CA GLN A 146 -2.11 -21.11 15.62
C GLN A 146 -2.85 -19.81 15.28
N ASP A 147 -2.12 -18.70 15.10
CA ASP A 147 -2.69 -17.40 14.71
C ASP A 147 -3.44 -17.47 13.38
N THR A 148 -2.91 -18.27 12.45
CA THR A 148 -3.54 -18.50 11.14
C THR A 148 -4.83 -19.29 11.28
N ALA A 149 -4.83 -20.37 12.08
CA ALA A 149 -6.02 -21.17 12.33
C ALA A 149 -7.12 -20.37 13.05
N TYR A 150 -6.76 -19.59 14.08
CA TYR A 150 -7.69 -18.73 14.80
C TYR A 150 -8.31 -17.67 13.89
N ALA A 151 -7.51 -16.97 13.09
CA ALA A 151 -8.01 -15.95 12.17
C ALA A 151 -8.91 -16.54 11.07
N PHE A 152 -8.55 -17.70 10.54
CA PHE A 152 -9.38 -18.42 9.57
C PHE A 152 -10.73 -18.79 10.18
N LEU A 153 -10.74 -19.41 11.37
CA LEU A 153 -11.97 -19.76 12.08
C LEU A 153 -12.84 -18.56 12.36
N LYS A 154 -12.25 -17.50 12.92
CA LYS A 154 -12.97 -16.26 13.21
C LYS A 154 -13.64 -15.72 11.96
N ALA A 155 -12.97 -15.74 10.81
CA ALA A 155 -13.53 -15.27 9.54
C ALA A 155 -14.63 -16.21 8.99
N VAL A 156 -14.47 -17.53 9.13
CA VAL A 156 -15.47 -18.52 8.71
C VAL A 156 -16.74 -18.44 9.58
N LEU A 157 -16.59 -18.20 10.89
CA LEU A 157 -17.69 -18.25 11.84
C LEU A 157 -18.43 -16.91 11.96
N ASN A 158 -17.76 -15.76 11.75
CA ASN A 158 -18.39 -14.43 11.90
C ASN A 158 -19.55 -14.15 10.93
N ARG A 159 -19.71 -14.91 9.85
CA ARG A 159 -20.78 -14.66 8.86
C ARG A 159 -22.16 -15.19 9.26
N LYS A 160 -22.29 -16.08 10.27
CA LYS A 160 -23.57 -16.77 10.55
C LYS A 160 -24.06 -16.75 12.01
N GLY A 161 -23.89 -15.62 12.71
CA GLY A 161 -24.53 -15.40 14.00
C GLY A 161 -23.65 -15.79 15.18
N ARG A 162 -23.56 -14.85 16.13
CA ARG A 162 -22.56 -14.79 17.19
C ARG A 162 -23.03 -15.61 18.41
N GLN A 163 -22.30 -16.64 18.81
CA GLN A 163 -22.03 -16.91 20.22
C GLN A 163 -20.53 -16.75 20.40
N GLU A 164 -20.13 -16.00 21.43
CA GLU A 164 -18.72 -15.71 21.74
C GLU A 164 -17.90 -17.00 21.79
N LEU A 165 -16.95 -17.12 20.87
CA LEU A 165 -15.93 -18.16 20.95
C LEU A 165 -14.92 -17.72 22.01
N GLU A 166 -15.03 -18.29 23.21
CA GLU A 166 -13.87 -18.44 24.06
C GLU A 166 -12.79 -19.17 23.26
N ALA A 167 -11.54 -18.70 23.37
CA ALA A 167 -10.42 -19.18 22.57
C ALA A 167 -10.39 -20.73 22.60
N PRO A 168 -10.29 -21.41 21.44
CA PRO A 168 -10.30 -22.86 21.42
C PRO A 168 -9.17 -23.38 22.32
N TYR A 169 -9.54 -24.19 23.30
CA TYR A 169 -8.62 -24.89 24.18
C TYR A 169 -7.69 -25.74 23.32
N VAL A 170 -6.46 -25.26 23.12
CA VAL A 170 -5.44 -26.00 22.39
C VAL A 170 -4.97 -27.11 23.32
N HIS A 171 -5.50 -28.32 23.16
CA HIS A 171 -4.88 -29.49 23.76
C HIS A 171 -3.49 -29.65 23.15
N GLY A 172 -2.47 -29.25 23.92
CA GLY A 172 -1.08 -29.46 23.59
C GLY A 172 -0.79 -30.96 23.58
N PHE A 173 -0.26 -31.46 22.46
CA PHE A 173 0.40 -32.75 22.44
C PHE A 173 1.83 -32.58 22.96
N ARG A 174 2.14 -33.30 24.05
CA ARG A 174 3.51 -33.74 24.30
C ARG A 174 3.88 -34.70 23.16
N THR A 175 5.07 -34.48 22.62
CA THR A 175 5.78 -35.41 21.73
C THR A 175 5.91 -36.79 22.34
#